data_AF-A0A7K4F4R6-F1
#
_entry.id   AF-A0A7K4F4R6-F1
#
_cell.length_a   1.000
_cell.length_b   1.000
_cell.length_c   1.000
_cell.angle_alpha   90.00
_cell.angle_beta   90.00
_cell.angle_gamma   90.00
#
_symmetry.space_group_name_H-M   'P 1'
#
loop_
_entity.id
_entity.type
_entity.pdbx_description
1 polymer ?
#
loop_
_entity_poly.entity_id
_entity_poly.type
_entity_poly.pdbx_seq_one_letter_code
_entity_poly.pdbx_strand_id
1 'polypeptide(L)'
;AQVVLWNNKDNSAHTVTSGSPTSGNSGTFDSGIIAAGEQFSKKFEKQGIFDYYCTLHPWMIGTVVIGNAQPQVPEWIKNNAGWWAEGAIDDEAFVQGIQFLITNNILDIPQTASGELSTSEIPNWIKNNAGWWAEGAIDDEAFVQGIQYLISNGILKV
;
A
#
# COMPACT_ATOMS: atom_id res chain seq x y z
N ALA A 1 16.22 -0.53 12.94
CA ALA A 1 16.05 0.92 12.78
C ALA A 1 16.51 1.33 11.38
N GLN A 2 15.80 2.25 10.74
CA GLN A 2 16.17 2.78 9.41
C GLN A 2 16.31 4.31 9.51
N VAL A 3 17.17 4.91 8.70
CA VAL A 3 17.40 6.36 8.66
C VAL A 3 16.96 6.88 7.31
N VAL A 4 16.15 7.94 7.32
CA VAL A 4 15.75 8.66 6.11
C VAL A 4 16.40 10.04 6.14
N LEU A 5 16.96 10.43 4.99
CA LEU A 5 17.63 11.70 4.75
C LEU A 5 16.85 12.49 3.69
N TRP A 6 16.44 13.70 4.03
CA TRP A 6 15.88 14.67 3.11
C TRP A 6 16.92 15.72 2.79
N ASN A 7 17.14 15.94 1.50
CA ASN A 7 18.04 16.97 0.99
C ASN A 7 17.23 18.02 0.26
N ASN A 8 17.27 19.27 0.72
CA ASN A 8 16.63 20.36 0.02
C ASN A 8 17.52 20.80 -1.15
N LYS A 9 17.18 20.32 -2.36
CA LYS A 9 17.87 20.70 -3.61
C LYS A 9 17.20 21.87 -4.33
N ASP A 10 16.15 22.44 -3.76
CA ASP A 10 15.48 23.62 -4.26
C ASP A 10 16.15 24.90 -3.71
N ASN A 11 15.85 26.04 -4.32
CA ASN A 11 16.27 27.37 -3.84
C ASN A 11 15.32 27.91 -2.76
N SER A 12 14.13 27.33 -2.61
CA SER A 12 13.16 27.69 -1.58
C SER A 12 13.41 26.91 -0.30
N ALA A 13 13.11 27.51 0.85
CA ALA A 13 13.15 26.81 2.13
C ALA A 13 11.96 25.84 2.25
N HIS A 14 12.19 24.67 2.85
CA HIS A 14 11.16 23.63 3.05
C HIS A 14 11.19 23.07 4.47
N THR A 15 10.16 22.32 4.84
CA THR A 15 10.13 21.53 6.07
C THR A 15 9.67 20.11 5.79
N VAL A 16 9.95 19.22 6.73
CA VAL A 16 9.47 17.84 6.78
C VAL A 16 8.87 17.65 8.16
N THR A 17 7.57 17.88 8.27
CA THR A 17 6.83 17.85 9.53
C THR A 17 5.79 16.73 9.50
N SER A 18 5.83 15.82 10.47
CA SER A 18 4.92 14.67 10.53
C SER A 18 3.47 15.13 10.68
N GLY A 19 2.53 14.47 10.01
CA GLY A 19 1.11 14.82 10.00
C GLY A 19 0.63 15.27 8.63
N SER A 20 -0.40 16.11 8.59
CA SER A 20 -0.98 16.57 7.34
C SER A 20 -1.38 18.05 7.40
N PRO A 21 -1.62 18.72 6.27
CA PRO A 21 -2.13 20.08 6.24
C PRO A 21 -3.48 20.27 6.94
N THR A 22 -4.32 19.23 6.96
CA THR A 22 -5.69 19.30 7.50
C THR A 22 -5.73 18.98 8.99
N SER A 23 -4.92 18.03 9.44
CA SER A 23 -4.83 17.62 10.85
C SER A 23 -3.71 18.30 11.65
N GLY A 24 -2.78 18.98 10.95
CA GLY A 24 -1.61 19.62 11.54
C GLY A 24 -0.49 18.63 11.90
N ASN A 25 0.47 19.11 12.68
CA ASN A 25 1.63 18.33 13.11
C ASN A 25 1.20 17.21 14.08
N SER A 26 1.53 15.96 13.77
CA SER A 26 1.25 14.80 14.62
C SER A 26 2.19 14.63 15.82
N GLY A 27 3.28 15.41 15.87
CA GLY A 27 4.28 15.40 16.95
C GLY A 27 5.34 14.30 16.84
N THR A 28 5.38 13.54 15.74
CA THR A 28 6.31 12.41 15.56
C THR A 28 7.71 12.85 15.13
N PHE A 29 7.79 13.83 14.24
CA PHE A 29 9.02 14.55 13.90
C PHE A 29 8.70 15.90 13.27
N ASP A 30 9.62 16.84 13.43
CA ASP A 30 9.59 18.15 12.77
C ASP A 30 11.02 18.54 12.46
N SER A 31 11.33 18.78 11.19
CA SER A 31 12.66 19.21 10.79
C SER A 31 12.95 20.67 11.16
N GLY A 32 11.91 21.48 11.41
CA GLY A 32 12.02 22.93 11.26
C GLY A 32 12.37 23.33 9.83
N ILE A 33 12.86 24.56 9.65
CA ILE A 33 13.27 25.07 8.33
C ILE A 33 14.54 24.36 7.83
N ILE A 34 14.44 23.78 6.64
CA ILE A 34 15.56 23.28 5.85
C ILE A 34 15.81 24.29 4.73
N ALA A 35 16.85 25.11 4.88
CA ALA A 35 17.25 26.08 3.87
C ALA A 35 17.72 25.39 2.56
N ALA A 36 17.86 26.17 1.49
CA ALA A 36 18.39 25.66 0.22
C ALA A 36 19.78 25.03 0.41
N GLY A 37 19.97 23.82 -0.10
CA GLY A 37 21.22 23.06 0.04
C GLY A 37 21.40 22.33 1.37
N GLU A 38 20.53 22.58 2.36
CA GLU A 38 20.60 21.91 3.67
C GLU A 38 19.86 20.57 3.67
N GLN A 39 20.07 19.81 4.74
CA GLN A 39 19.52 18.47 4.89
C GLN A 39 18.97 18.21 6.30
N PHE A 40 18.02 17.30 6.38
CA PHE A 40 17.46 16.79 7.64
C PHE A 40 17.46 15.27 7.62
N SER A 41 17.76 14.65 8.76
CA SER A 41 17.69 13.19 8.90
C SER A 41 16.84 12.79 10.10
N LYS A 42 16.06 11.72 9.94
CA LYS A 42 15.30 11.09 11.01
C LYS A 42 15.61 9.59 11.06
N LYS A 43 16.01 9.13 12.25
CA LYS A 43 16.08 7.70 12.57
C LYS A 43 14.72 7.21 13.08
N PHE A 44 14.22 6.16 12.46
CA PHE A 44 12.98 5.48 12.84
C PHE A 44 13.32 4.14 13.51
N GLU A 45 12.94 4.03 14.78
CA GLU A 45 13.22 2.85 15.60
C GLU A 45 12.19 1.73 15.41
N LYS A 46 10.96 2.09 15.02
CA LYS A 46 9.84 1.17 14.81
C LYS A 46 9.39 1.19 13.36
N GLN A 47 8.88 0.05 12.90
CA GLN A 47 8.19 -0.05 11.61
C GLN A 47 6.88 0.74 11.66
N GLY A 48 6.44 1.23 10.50
CA GLY A 48 5.21 2.00 10.39
C GLY A 48 5.17 2.91 9.16
N ILE A 49 4.00 3.52 8.99
CA ILE A 49 3.70 4.50 7.96
C ILE A 49 3.59 5.87 8.64
N PHE A 50 4.31 6.84 8.12
CA PHE A 50 4.39 8.18 8.69
C PHE A 50 4.15 9.22 7.61
N ASP A 51 2.97 9.81 7.61
CA ASP A 51 2.66 10.96 6.76
C ASP A 51 3.41 12.20 7.24
N TYR A 52 3.81 13.03 6.30
CA TYR A 52 4.42 14.32 6.55
C TYR A 52 4.03 15.33 5.49
N TYR A 53 4.20 16.60 5.83
CA TYR A 53 3.94 17.71 4.95
C TYR A 53 4.96 18.83 5.18
N CYS A 54 5.05 19.74 4.20
CA CYS A 54 5.76 21.00 4.36
C CYS A 54 4.81 22.05 4.95
N THR A 55 5.20 22.64 6.07
CA THR A 55 4.41 23.68 6.77
C THR A 55 4.37 25.00 6.00
N LEU A 56 5.35 25.27 5.13
CA LEU A 56 5.38 26.45 4.25
C LEU A 56 4.58 26.26 2.97
N HIS A 57 4.47 25.02 2.50
CA HIS A 57 3.88 24.67 1.21
C HIS A 57 2.91 23.50 1.43
N PRO A 58 1.68 23.75 1.90
CA PRO A 58 0.78 22.70 2.38
C PRO A 58 0.38 21.66 1.32
N TRP A 59 0.62 21.92 0.03
CA TRP A 59 0.42 20.94 -1.04
C TRP A 59 1.54 19.89 -1.13
N MET A 60 2.71 20.15 -0.51
CA MET A 60 3.83 19.21 -0.48
C MET A 60 3.60 18.21 0.65
N ILE A 61 3.08 17.05 0.27
CA ILE A 61 2.74 15.95 1.16
C ILE A 61 3.58 14.74 0.74
N GLY A 62 4.00 13.94 1.70
CA GLY A 62 4.66 12.68 1.44
C GLY A 62 4.43 11.68 2.56
N THR A 63 4.83 10.45 2.31
CA THR A 63 4.71 9.36 3.26
C THR A 63 6.06 8.66 3.38
N VAL A 64 6.50 8.45 4.61
CA VAL A 64 7.66 7.59 4.91
C VAL A 64 7.14 6.24 5.35
N VAL A 65 7.73 5.20 4.79
CA VAL A 65 7.42 3.83 5.12
C VAL A 65 8.67 3.17 5.68
N ILE A 66 8.61 2.71 6.93
CA ILE A 66 9.73 2.10 7.64
C ILE A 66 9.43 0.64 7.90
N GLY A 67 10.38 -0.22 7.52
CA GLY A 67 10.17 -1.66 7.48
C GLY A 67 9.70 -2.12 6.10
N ASN A 68 9.31 -3.37 6.03
CA ASN A 68 8.56 -3.85 4.89
C ASN A 68 7.12 -3.34 5.06
N ALA A 69 6.70 -2.29 4.35
CA ALA A 69 5.30 -2.27 3.92
C ALA A 69 5.13 -3.29 2.80
N GLN A 70 5.38 -4.55 3.13
CA GLN A 70 4.55 -5.57 2.51
C GLN A 70 3.15 -5.22 3.00
N PRO A 71 2.13 -5.15 2.13
CA PRO A 71 0.77 -5.18 2.61
C PRO A 71 0.71 -6.44 3.47
N GLN A 72 0.69 -6.28 4.79
CA GLN A 72 0.49 -7.38 5.73
C GLN A 72 -0.98 -7.71 5.55
N VAL A 73 -1.25 -8.43 4.47
CA VAL A 73 -2.58 -8.87 4.14
C VAL A 73 -2.96 -9.77 5.31
N PRO A 74 -3.99 -9.40 6.08
CA PRO A 74 -4.30 -10.11 7.31
C PRO A 74 -4.46 -11.61 7.04
N GLU A 75 -4.05 -12.47 7.97
CA GLU A 75 -4.08 -13.92 7.80
C GLU A 75 -5.48 -14.45 7.40
N TRP A 76 -6.55 -13.77 7.83
CA TRP A 76 -7.91 -14.12 7.44
C TRP A 76 -8.18 -13.98 5.93
N ILE A 77 -7.43 -13.13 5.22
CA ILE A 77 -7.50 -13.05 3.76
C ILE A 77 -6.76 -14.21 3.09
N LYS A 78 -5.66 -14.69 3.67
CA LYS A 78 -4.98 -15.92 3.20
C LYS A 78 -5.92 -17.11 3.28
N ASN A 79 -6.71 -17.18 4.37
CA ASN A 79 -7.75 -18.20 4.51
C ASN A 79 -8.81 -18.10 3.40
N ASN A 80 -9.27 -16.89 3.05
CA ASN A 80 -10.23 -16.70 1.96
C ASN A 80 -9.64 -17.10 0.59
N ALA A 81 -8.36 -16.80 0.34
CA ALA A 81 -7.66 -17.23 -0.88
C ALA A 81 -7.53 -18.76 -0.96
N GLY A 82 -7.25 -19.43 0.17
CA GLY A 82 -7.24 -20.89 0.25
C GLY A 82 -8.62 -21.49 -0.02
N TRP A 83 -9.67 -20.97 0.62
CA TRP A 83 -11.05 -21.40 0.36
C TRP A 83 -11.49 -21.18 -1.09
N TRP A 84 -11.01 -20.12 -1.74
CA TRP A 84 -11.29 -19.89 -3.15
C TRP A 84 -10.56 -20.88 -4.05
N ALA A 85 -9.30 -21.19 -3.73
CA ALA A 85 -8.50 -22.19 -4.44
C ALA A 85 -9.10 -23.61 -4.33
N GLU A 86 -9.66 -23.94 -3.17
CA GLU A 86 -10.34 -25.22 -2.90
C GLU A 86 -11.79 -25.26 -3.44
N GLY A 87 -12.31 -24.14 -3.94
CA GLY A 87 -13.69 -24.02 -4.43
C GLY A 87 -14.75 -23.98 -3.32
N ALA A 88 -14.34 -23.74 -2.07
CA ALA A 88 -15.22 -23.54 -0.93
C ALA A 88 -15.91 -22.16 -0.93
N ILE A 89 -15.30 -21.16 -1.58
CA ILE A 89 -15.97 -19.91 -1.96
C ILE A 89 -15.91 -19.71 -3.48
N ASP A 90 -16.93 -19.07 -4.03
CA ASP A 90 -17.03 -18.78 -5.45
C ASP A 90 -16.23 -17.53 -5.86
N ASP A 91 -16.12 -17.31 -7.17
CA ASP A 91 -15.38 -16.19 -7.75
C ASP A 91 -15.95 -14.84 -7.32
N GLU A 92 -17.28 -14.74 -7.17
CA GLU A 92 -17.95 -13.52 -6.75
C GLU A 92 -17.58 -13.15 -5.30
N ALA A 93 -17.65 -14.11 -4.38
CA ALA A 93 -17.30 -13.90 -2.98
C ALA A 93 -15.82 -13.50 -2.83
N PHE A 94 -14.92 -14.12 -3.60
CA PHE A 94 -13.51 -13.77 -3.59
C PHE A 94 -13.26 -12.34 -4.12
N VAL A 95 -13.87 -11.98 -5.26
CA VAL A 95 -13.78 -10.64 -5.86
C VAL A 95 -14.31 -9.56 -4.92
N GLN A 96 -15.47 -9.78 -4.29
CA GLN A 96 -16.03 -8.85 -3.29
C GLN A 96 -15.09 -8.66 -2.09
N GLY A 97 -14.42 -9.73 -1.68
CA GLY A 97 -13.39 -9.67 -0.64
C GLY A 97 -12.22 -8.76 -1.03
N ILE A 98 -11.66 -8.93 -2.23
CA ILE A 98 -10.59 -8.05 -2.75
C ILE A 98 -11.07 -6.60 -2.83
N GLN A 99 -12.28 -6.37 -3.33
CA GLN A 99 -12.85 -5.02 -3.45
C GLN A 99 -13.03 -4.35 -2.08
N PHE A 100 -13.46 -5.10 -1.07
CA PHE A 100 -13.53 -4.62 0.30
C PHE A 100 -12.15 -4.20 0.83
N LEU A 101 -11.11 -4.99 0.57
CA LEU A 101 -9.75 -4.67 1.03
C LEU A 101 -9.21 -3.39 0.40
N ILE A 102 -9.44 -3.21 -0.90
CA ILE A 102 -9.05 -1.99 -1.63
C ILE A 102 -9.80 -0.79 -1.05
N THR A 103 -11.13 -0.90 -0.92
CA THR A 103 -11.99 0.20 -0.43
C THR A 103 -11.62 0.66 0.99
N ASN A 104 -11.18 -0.26 1.84
CA ASN A 104 -10.80 0.04 3.23
C ASN A 104 -9.30 0.37 3.39
N ASN A 105 -8.55 0.56 2.29
CA ASN A 105 -7.11 0.81 2.29
C ASN A 105 -6.29 -0.28 3.05
N ILE A 106 -6.77 -1.52 3.04
CA ILE A 106 -6.08 -2.68 3.65
C ILE A 106 -5.12 -3.32 2.64
N LEU A 107 -5.52 -3.33 1.36
CA LEU A 107 -4.72 -3.82 0.25
C LEU A 107 -4.47 -2.66 -0.72
N ASP A 108 -3.22 -2.23 -0.83
CA ASP A 108 -2.82 -1.23 -1.81
C ASP A 108 -2.46 -1.92 -3.13
N ILE A 109 -3.24 -1.62 -4.17
CA ILE A 109 -2.96 -2.08 -5.53
C ILE A 109 -2.64 -0.84 -6.37
N PRO A 110 -1.35 -0.58 -6.66
CA PRO A 110 -0.96 0.61 -7.39
C PRO A 110 -1.54 0.59 -8.82
N GLN A 111 -2.28 1.64 -9.18
CA GLN A 111 -2.82 1.90 -10.53
C GLN A 111 -3.51 0.71 -11.22
N THR A 112 -4.77 0.45 -10.89
CA THR A 112 -5.66 -0.30 -11.78
C THR A 112 -7.04 0.34 -11.86
N ALA A 113 -7.58 0.44 -13.08
CA ALA A 113 -8.87 1.07 -13.32
C ALA A 113 -10.00 0.24 -12.68
N SER A 114 -10.64 0.80 -11.65
CA SER A 114 -11.92 0.30 -11.13
C SER A 114 -12.94 0.26 -12.26
N GLY A 115 -13.54 -0.90 -12.48
CA GLY A 115 -14.55 -1.13 -13.51
C GLY A 115 -15.64 -2.03 -12.97
N GLU A 116 -16.86 -1.90 -13.52
CA GLU A 116 -18.03 -2.68 -13.10
C GLU A 116 -17.71 -4.19 -12.96
N LEU A 117 -18.15 -4.79 -11.85
CA LEU A 117 -18.11 -6.24 -11.60
C LEU A 117 -18.66 -6.97 -12.83
N SER A 118 -17.82 -7.75 -13.51
CA SER A 118 -18.30 -8.68 -14.55
C SER A 118 -18.02 -10.10 -14.14
N THR A 119 -19.06 -10.93 -14.22
CA THR A 119 -19.12 -12.35 -13.85
C THR A 119 -18.36 -13.28 -14.79
N SER A 120 -17.32 -12.79 -15.50
CA SER A 120 -16.50 -13.66 -16.36
C SER A 120 -15.75 -14.64 -15.47
N GLU A 121 -16.01 -15.94 -15.65
CA GLU A 121 -15.37 -17.04 -14.92
C GLU A 121 -13.86 -16.84 -14.83
N ILE A 122 -13.33 -16.86 -13.60
CA ILE A 122 -11.91 -16.63 -13.37
C ILE A 122 -11.16 -17.92 -13.75
N PRO A 123 -10.19 -17.88 -14.68
CA PRO A 123 -9.43 -19.06 -15.04
C PRO A 123 -8.81 -19.79 -13.84
N ASN A 124 -8.91 -21.13 -13.83
CA ASN A 124 -8.41 -21.97 -12.73
C ASN A 124 -6.92 -21.76 -12.40
N TRP A 125 -6.09 -21.39 -13.38
CA TRP A 125 -4.67 -21.12 -13.11
C TRP A 125 -4.46 -19.94 -12.15
N ILE A 126 -5.44 -19.04 -12.03
CA ILE A 126 -5.40 -17.91 -11.09
C ILE A 126 -5.69 -18.39 -9.67
N LYS A 127 -6.61 -19.35 -9.52
CA LYS A 127 -6.92 -19.99 -8.24
C LYS A 127 -5.70 -20.70 -7.66
N ASN A 128 -4.84 -21.24 -8.52
CA ASN A 128 -3.56 -21.84 -8.09
C ASN A 128 -2.64 -20.82 -7.40
N ASN A 129 -2.58 -19.58 -7.90
CA ASN A 129 -1.76 -18.54 -7.26
C ASN A 129 -2.32 -18.17 -5.87
N ALA A 130 -3.64 -18.12 -5.71
CA ALA A 130 -4.28 -17.91 -4.42
C ALA A 130 -3.99 -19.06 -3.43
N GLY A 131 -4.00 -20.30 -3.91
CA GLY A 131 -3.61 -21.47 -3.11
C GLY A 131 -2.14 -21.42 -2.68
N TRP A 132 -1.22 -21.13 -3.61
CA TRP A 132 0.21 -20.97 -3.30
C TRP A 132 0.48 -19.85 -2.30
N TRP A 133 -0.30 -18.77 -2.36
CA TRP A 133 -0.18 -17.68 -1.41
C TRP A 133 -0.71 -18.06 -0.02
N ALA A 134 -1.84 -18.77 0.05
CA ALA A 134 -2.39 -19.28 1.30
C ALA A 134 -1.46 -20.31 1.98
N GLU A 135 -0.73 -21.10 1.20
CA GLU A 135 0.27 -22.06 1.69
C GLU A 135 1.64 -21.42 2.01
N GLY A 136 1.80 -20.12 1.74
CA GLY A 136 3.07 -19.40 1.92
C GLY A 136 4.16 -19.77 0.92
N ALA A 137 3.80 -20.44 -0.18
CA ALA A 137 4.71 -20.78 -1.27
C ALA A 137 5.06 -19.56 -2.15
N ILE A 138 4.18 -18.55 -2.19
CA ILE A 138 4.49 -17.20 -2.69
C ILE A 138 4.23 -16.16 -1.59
N ASP A 139 4.99 -15.06 -1.62
CA ASP A 139 4.85 -13.97 -0.65
C ASP A 139 3.71 -13.00 -1.01
N ASP A 140 3.41 -12.07 -0.09
CA ASP A 140 2.32 -11.11 -0.23
C ASP A 140 2.53 -10.23 -1.47
N GLU A 141 3.77 -9.79 -1.73
CA GLU A 141 4.12 -9.02 -2.93
C GLU A 141 3.85 -9.76 -4.24
N ALA A 142 4.27 -11.02 -4.36
CA ALA A 142 4.02 -11.83 -5.54
C ALA A 142 2.51 -12.03 -5.77
N PHE A 143 1.73 -12.22 -4.70
CA PHE A 143 0.28 -12.32 -4.80
C PHE A 143 -0.35 -10.99 -5.23
N VAL A 144 0.04 -9.86 -4.62
CA VAL A 144 -0.48 -8.53 -4.98
C VAL A 144 -0.15 -8.18 -6.43
N GLN A 145 1.07 -8.43 -6.90
CA GLN A 145 1.46 -8.22 -8.30
C GLN A 145 0.62 -9.11 -9.25
N GLY A 146 0.31 -10.33 -8.83
CA GLY A 146 -0.61 -11.22 -9.54
C GLY A 146 -2.01 -10.60 -9.68
N ILE A 147 -2.61 -10.14 -8.59
CA ILE A 147 -3.92 -9.47 -8.61
C ILE A 147 -3.87 -8.20 -9.48
N GLN A 148 -2.84 -7.38 -9.33
CA GLN A 148 -2.65 -6.17 -10.14
C GLN A 148 -2.59 -6.49 -11.64
N TYR A 149 -1.87 -7.54 -12.03
CA TYR A 149 -1.80 -7.99 -13.42
C TYR A 149 -3.18 -8.38 -13.95
N LEU A 150 -3.97 -9.11 -13.16
CA LEU A 150 -5.30 -9.57 -13.58
C LEU A 150 -6.26 -8.40 -13.78
N ILE A 151 -6.22 -7.41 -12.90
CA ILE A 151 -7.06 -6.21 -13.03
C ILE A 151 -6.60 -5.38 -14.23
N SER A 152 -5.28 -5.19 -14.40
CA SER A 152 -4.71 -4.43 -15.52
C SER A 152 -5.07 -5.03 -16.89
N ASN A 153 -5.18 -6.36 -16.98
CA ASN A 153 -5.55 -7.06 -18.21
C ASN A 153 -7.07 -7.29 -18.35
N GLY A 154 -7.89 -6.76 -17.43
CA GLY A 154 -9.34 -6.90 -17.44
C GLY A 154 -9.85 -8.33 -17.21
N ILE A 155 -9.00 -9.21 -16.68
CA ILE A 155 -9.32 -10.60 -16.33
C ILE A 155 -10.07 -10.65 -15.00
N LEU A 156 -9.67 -9.81 -14.05
CA LEU A 156 -10.34 -9.58 -12.78
C LEU A 156 -10.92 -8.17 -12.79
N LYS A 157 -12.18 -8.00 -12.38
CA LYS A 157 -12.78 -6.67 -12.21
C LYS A 157 -13.20 -6.50 -10.76
N VAL A 158 -12.75 -5.41 -10.15
CA VAL A 158 -12.97 -5.05 -8.74
C VAL A 158 -13.53 -3.64 -8.67
#